data_AF-A0A829ZYX7-F1
#
_entry.id   AF-A0A829ZYX7-F1
#
_cell.length_a   1.000
_cell.length_b   1.000
_cell.length_c   1.000
_cell.angle_alpha   90.00
_cell.angle_beta   90.00
_cell.angle_gamma   90.00
#
_symmetry.space_group_name_H-M   'P 1'
#
loop_
_entity.id
_entity.type
_entity.pdbx_description
1 polymer ?
#
loop_
_entity_poly.entity_id
_entity_poly.type
_entity_poly.pdbx_seq_one_letter_code
_entity_poly.pdbx_strand_id
1 'polypeptide(L)' 'MVKKQPPLVIERLEGELAFIKYHDCTFNLPRALLPRAAREGDVVKIAVVLQTPARTTASKGKDLKGNA' A
#
# COMPACT_ATOMS: atom_id res chain seq x y z
N MET A 1 -16.04 -12.43 19.17
CA MET A 1 -16.51 -11.54 18.08
C MET A 1 -15.33 -11.19 17.20
N VAL A 2 -15.32 -11.59 15.92
CA VAL A 2 -14.27 -11.17 14.99
C VAL A 2 -14.55 -9.72 14.61
N LYS A 3 -13.61 -8.80 14.89
CA LYS A 3 -13.74 -7.41 14.44
C LYS A 3 -13.78 -7.41 12.91
N LYS A 4 -14.90 -6.99 12.32
CA LYS A 4 -14.97 -6.74 10.87
C LYS A 4 -13.97 -5.64 10.55
N GLN A 5 -12.95 -5.96 9.77
CA GLN A 5 -12.11 -4.94 9.16
C GLN A 5 -12.97 -4.17 8.15
N PRO A 6 -12.83 -2.84 8.04
CA PRO A 6 -13.51 -2.08 7.01
C PRO A 6 -13.06 -2.52 5.63
N PRO A 7 -13.91 -2.29 4.61
CA PRO A 7 -13.52 -2.51 3.23
C PRO A 7 -12.35 -1.60 2.87
N LEU A 8 -11.39 -2.15 2.13
CA LEU A 8 -10.38 -1.38 1.42
C LEU A 8 -10.95 -1.06 0.05
N VAL A 9 -11.04 0.21 -0.32
CA VAL A 9 -11.68 0.63 -1.58
C VAL A 9 -10.65 1.31 -2.46
N ILE A 10 -10.61 0.97 -3.75
CA ILE A 10 -9.82 1.72 -4.73
C ILE A 10 -10.50 3.08 -4.92
N GLU A 11 -9.93 4.12 -4.32
CA GLU A 11 -10.48 5.47 -4.39
C GLU A 11 -10.14 6.15 -5.72
N ARG A 12 -8.90 5.96 -6.20
CA ARG A 12 -8.42 6.51 -7.47
C ARG A 12 -7.28 5.69 -8.07
N LEU A 13 -7.21 5.65 -9.39
CA LEU A 13 -6.06 5.13 -10.15
C LEU A 13 -5.40 6.28 -10.92
N GLU A 14 -4.14 6.60 -10.58
CA GLU A 14 -3.44 7.76 -11.15
C GLU A 14 -2.04 7.33 -11.60
N GLY A 15 -1.83 7.31 -12.93
CA GLY A 15 -0.61 6.77 -13.52
C GLY A 15 -0.31 5.34 -13.02
N GLU A 16 0.89 5.18 -12.46
CA GLU A 16 1.42 3.93 -11.91
C GLU A 16 1.02 3.67 -10.45
N LEU A 17 0.19 4.51 -9.85
CA LEU A 17 -0.24 4.39 -8.46
C LEU A 17 -1.74 4.09 -8.35
N ALA A 18 -2.09 3.28 -7.36
CA ALA A 18 -3.46 3.09 -6.91
C ALA A 18 -3.60 3.64 -5.48
N PHE A 19 -4.61 4.46 -5.26
CA PHE A 19 -4.94 5.04 -3.95
C PHE A 19 -6.07 4.22 -3.33
N ILE A 20 -5.79 3.64 -2.16
CA ILE A 20 -6.68 2.73 -1.43
C ILE A 20 -7.17 3.43 -0.15
N LYS A 21 -8.48 3.59 -0.02
CA LYS A 21 -9.14 4.11 1.18
C LYS A 21 -9.27 3.00 2.23
N TYR A 22 -8.88 3.31 3.47
CA TYR A 22 -9.02 2.45 4.64
C TYR A 22 -9.41 3.30 5.85
N HIS A 23 -10.62 3.11 6.39
CA HIS A 23 -11.16 4.02 7.42
C HIS A 23 -11.01 5.49 7.00
N ASP A 24 -10.36 6.31 7.82
CA ASP A 24 -10.17 7.74 7.61
C ASP A 24 -8.86 8.06 6.87
N CYS A 25 -8.06 7.05 6.50
CA CYS A 25 -6.80 7.23 5.77
C CYS A 25 -6.84 6.67 4.35
N THR A 26 -5.96 7.21 3.50
CA THR A 26 -5.72 6.70 2.15
C THR A 26 -4.23 6.40 2.04
N PHE A 27 -3.88 5.22 1.52
CA PHE A 27 -2.51 4.85 1.22
C PHE A 27 -2.39 4.54 -0.28
N ASN A 28 -1.17 4.55 -0.81
CA ASN A 28 -0.94 4.18 -2.20
C ASN A 28 -0.09 2.91 -2.31
N LEU A 29 -0.28 2.20 -3.41
CA LEU A 29 0.54 1.08 -3.83
C LEU A 29 0.77 1.15 -5.34
N PRO A 30 1.84 0.51 -5.86
CA PRO A 30 2.03 0.40 -7.31
C PRO A 30 0.81 -0.28 -7.95
N ARG A 31 0.25 0.36 -8.98
CA ARG A 31 -0.91 -0.14 -9.73
C ARG A 31 -0.68 -1.54 -10.29
N ALA A 32 0.57 -1.88 -10.59
CA ALA A 32 0.97 -3.22 -11.04
C ALA A 32 0.68 -4.34 -10.03
N LEU A 33 0.45 -4.04 -8.74
CA LEU A 33 0.07 -5.03 -7.73
C LEU A 33 -1.44 -5.34 -7.74
N LEU A 34 -2.25 -4.56 -8.45
CA LEU A 34 -3.67 -4.81 -8.59
C LEU A 34 -3.98 -5.77 -9.76
N PRO A 35 -5.12 -6.49 -9.71
CA PRO A 35 -5.65 -7.17 -10.87
C PRO A 35 -5.84 -6.21 -12.04
N ARG A 36 -5.54 -6.65 -13.27
CA ARG A 36 -5.71 -5.82 -14.48
C ARG A 36 -7.12 -5.27 -14.68
N ALA A 37 -8.12 -5.99 -14.18
CA ALA A 37 -9.52 -5.59 -14.29
C ALA A 37 -9.97 -4.62 -13.18
N ALA A 38 -9.10 -4.29 -12.22
CA ALA A 38 -9.45 -3.44 -11.09
C ALA A 38 -9.77 -2.00 -11.53
N ARG A 39 -10.82 -1.43 -10.93
CA ARG A 39 -11.34 -0.10 -11.23
C ARG A 39 -11.55 0.71 -9.95
N GLU A 40 -11.70 2.01 -10.10
CA GLU A 40 -12.11 2.89 -9.01
C GLU A 40 -13.49 2.45 -8.48
N GLY A 41 -13.65 2.45 -7.16
CA GLY A 41 -14.82 1.93 -6.45
C GLY A 41 -14.74 0.44 -6.10
N ASP A 42 -13.82 -0.34 -6.67
CA ASP A 42 -13.70 -1.77 -6.33
C ASP A 42 -13.23 -1.96 -4.88
N VAL A 43 -13.81 -2.97 -4.22
CA VAL A 43 -13.37 -3.41 -2.89
C VAL A 43 -12.28 -4.47 -3.04
N VAL A 44 -11.14 -4.26 -2.39
CA VAL A 44 -10.00 -5.18 -2.40
C VAL A 44 -9.78 -5.80 -1.03
N LYS A 45 -9.13 -6.96 -1.01
CA LYS A 45 -8.68 -7.62 0.22
C LYS A 45 -7.16 -7.74 0.18
N ILE A 46 -6.49 -7.13 1.15
CA ILE A 46 -5.02 -7.18 1.29
C ILE A 46 -4.69 -7.97 2.56
N ALA A 47 -3.82 -8.97 2.44
CA ALA A 47 -3.27 -9.72 3.56
C ALA A 47 -1.79 -9.37 3.74
N VAL A 48 -1.42 -8.84 4.91
CA VAL A 48 -0.03 -8.52 5.25
C VAL A 48 0.48 -9.59 6.21
N VAL A 49 1.54 -10.30 5.82
CA VAL A 49 2.10 -11.41 6.60
C VAL A 49 3.57 -11.12 6.89
N LEU A 50 3.95 -11.18 8.17
CA LEU A 50 5.34 -11.09 8.58
C LEU A 50 6.02 -12.43 8.32
N GLN A 51 7.09 -12.44 7.52
CA GLN A 51 7.91 -13.63 7.32
C GLN A 51 8.98 -13.71 8.41
N THR A 52 9.15 -14.89 9.02
CA THR A 52 10.21 -15.18 10.02
C THR A 52 11.22 -16.21 9.49
N PRO A 53 12.53 -16.03 9.75
CA PRO A 53 13.15 -14.84 10.35
C PRO A 53 13.17 -13.66 9.36
N ALA A 54 12.82 -12.47 9.85
CA ALA A 54 12.87 -11.25 9.05
C ALA A 54 14.33 -10.97 8.65
N ARG A 55 14.63 -10.99 7.36
CA ARG A 55 15.92 -10.52 6.84
C ARG A 55 15.67 -9.70 5.59
N THR A 56 15.88 -8.39 5.70
CA THR A 56 16.08 -7.53 4.54
C THR A 56 17.05 -6.43 4.95
N THR A 57 18.29 -6.55 4.48
CA THR A 57 19.29 -5.48 4.56
C THR A 57 18.86 -4.34 3.64
N ALA A 58 18.25 -3.31 4.19
CA ALA A 58 18.25 -1.99 3.58
C ALA A 58 18.95 -1.05 4.57
N SER A 59 20.25 -0.94 4.38
CA SER A 59 21.13 0.04 5.00
C SER A 59 20.51 1.44 4.96
N LYS A 60 20.55 2.13 6.11
CA LYS A 60 20.31 3.56 6.26
C LYS A 60 20.97 4.32 5.10
N GLY A 61 20.18 4.96 4.24
CA GLY A 61 20.66 6.05 3.39
C GLY A 61 21.04 7.24 4.26
N LYS A 62 22.25 7.21 4.82
CA LYS A 62 22.89 8.33 5.49
C LYS A 62 23.67 9.10 4.42
N ASP A 63 22.99 9.92 3.62
CA ASP A 63 23.62 10.96 2.78
C ASP A 63 22.57 11.99 2.32
N LEU A 64 22.41 13.05 3.13
CA LEU A 64 21.95 14.36 2.65
C LEU A 64 22.98 15.38 3.15
N LYS A 65 24.08 15.49 2.40
CA LYS A 65 25.03 16.59 2.54
C LYS A 65 24.52 17.75 1.67
N GLY A 66 23.90 18.74 2.30
CA GLY A 66 23.61 20.04 1.71
C GLY A 66 24.55 21.07 2.31
N ASN A 67 25.53 21.49 1.52
CA ASN A 67 26.50 22.52 1.82
C ASN A 67 25.83 23.90 1.63
N ALA A 68 25.87 24.77 2.65
CA ALA A 68 25.70 26.22 2.53
C ALA A 68 26.37 26.90 3.74
#